data_AF-A0A7V0S3F3-F1
#
_entry.id   AF-A0A7V0S3F3-F1
#
_cell.length_a   1.000
_cell.length_b   1.000
_cell.length_c   1.000
_cell.angle_alpha   90.00
_cell.angle_beta   90.00
_cell.angle_gamma   90.00
#
_symmetry.space_group_name_H-M   'P 1'
#
loop_
_entity.id
_entity.type
_entity.pdbx_description
1 polymer ?
#
loop_
_entity_poly.entity_id
_entity_poly.type
_entity_poly.pdbx_seq_one_letter_code
_entity_poly.pdbx_strand_id
1 'polypeptide(L)'
;MADDLKIDFGSTESCNAYLMSKFDDLLTGINNLYGKALMDELILRLEKTIAQFHKDLKTLIAEIQSPEAKQSMRSANSVTPEPAQEETHQDQ
;
A
#
# COMPACT_ATOMS: atom_id res chain seq x y z
N MET A 1 -25.59 -40.10 -24.32
CA MET A 1 -24.57 -40.49 -25.31
C MET A 1 -23.31 -39.75 -24.93
N ALA A 2 -22.39 -40.42 -24.25
CA ALA A 2 -21.09 -39.82 -23.95
C ALA A 2 -20.28 -39.91 -25.24
N ASP A 3 -20.04 -38.77 -25.89
CA ASP A 3 -19.01 -38.67 -26.91
C ASP A 3 -17.69 -38.96 -26.19
N ASP A 4 -17.23 -40.20 -26.37
CA ASP A 4 -15.88 -40.61 -26.07
C ASP A 4 -14.99 -39.74 -26.96
N LEU A 5 -14.52 -38.62 -26.41
CA LEU A 5 -13.54 -37.76 -27.04
C LEU A 5 -12.34 -38.65 -27.33
N LYS A 6 -12.30 -39.20 -28.54
CA LYS A 6 -11.17 -39.94 -29.06
C LYS A 6 -10.03 -38.95 -29.19
N ILE A 7 -9.30 -38.76 -28.10
CA ILE A 7 -8.13 -37.89 -28.05
C ILE A 7 -7.11 -38.50 -29.00
N ASP A 8 -6.93 -37.85 -30.14
CA ASP A 8 -5.97 -38.28 -31.15
C ASP A 8 -4.59 -37.80 -30.76
N PHE A 9 -3.69 -38.72 -30.40
CA PHE A 9 -2.27 -38.44 -30.17
C PHE A 9 -1.42 -38.71 -31.42
N GLY A 10 -2.05 -38.97 -32.56
CA GLY A 10 -1.39 -39.30 -33.83
C GLY A 10 -0.64 -38.13 -34.47
N SER A 11 -0.83 -36.90 -33.98
CA SER A 11 -0.10 -35.72 -34.46
C SER A 11 0.37 -34.83 -33.32
N THR A 12 1.48 -34.12 -33.53
CA THR A 12 1.96 -33.08 -32.59
C THR A 12 0.92 -31.99 -32.37
N GLU A 13 0.12 -31.70 -33.39
CA GLU A 13 -0.87 -30.63 -33.39
C GLU A 13 -2.07 -30.97 -32.50
N SER A 14 -2.57 -32.20 -32.61
CA SER A 14 -3.66 -32.71 -31.76
C SER A 14 -3.23 -32.89 -30.30
N CYS A 15 -1.97 -33.28 -30.06
CA CYS A 15 -1.37 -33.32 -28.72
C CYS A 15 -1.30 -31.91 -28.10
N ASN A 16 -0.81 -30.91 -28.86
CA ASN A 16 -0.76 -29.53 -28.40
C ASN A 16 -2.16 -28.97 -28.10
N ALA A 17 -3.15 -29.25 -28.95
CA ALA A 17 -4.52 -28.82 -28.73
C ALA A 17 -5.12 -29.40 -27.43
N TYR A 18 -4.88 -30.69 -27.16
CA TYR A 18 -5.31 -31.33 -25.91
C TYR A 18 -4.63 -30.71 -24.68
N LEU A 19 -3.32 -30.46 -24.74
CA LEU A 19 -2.58 -29.84 -23.64
C LEU A 19 -3.05 -28.42 -23.36
N MET A 20 -3.28 -27.62 -24.40
CA MET A 20 -3.81 -26.25 -24.24
C MET A 20 -5.21 -26.26 -23.62
N SER A 21 -6.09 -27.15 -24.07
CA SER A 21 -7.42 -27.30 -23.46
C SER A 21 -7.34 -27.68 -21.97
N LYS A 22 -6.45 -28.61 -21.60
CA LYS A 22 -6.26 -28.98 -20.18
C LYS A 22 -5.63 -27.85 -19.36
N PHE A 23 -4.77 -27.05 -19.98
CA PHE A 23 -4.21 -25.87 -19.36
C PHE A 23 -5.27 -24.78 -19.11
N ASP A 24 -6.16 -24.54 -20.07
CA ASP A 24 -7.28 -23.62 -19.93
C ASP A 24 -8.29 -24.10 -18.88
N ASP A 25 -8.60 -25.40 -18.84
CA ASP A 25 -9.44 -26.02 -17.81
C ASP A 25 -8.83 -25.78 -16.42
N LEU A 26 -7.52 -25.97 -16.28
CA LEU A 26 -6.78 -25.75 -15.03
C LEU A 26 -6.82 -24.27 -14.61
N LEU A 27 -6.54 -23.35 -15.54
CA LEU A 27 -6.56 -21.90 -15.26
C LEU A 27 -7.96 -21.44 -14.85
N THR A 28 -8.99 -21.93 -15.54
CA THR A 28 -10.39 -21.65 -15.19
C THR A 28 -10.72 -22.22 -13.81
N GLY A 29 -10.26 -23.43 -13.50
CA GLY A 29 -10.40 -24.04 -12.18
C GLY A 29 -9.75 -23.22 -11.07
N ILE A 30 -8.52 -22.76 -11.26
CA ILE A 30 -7.81 -21.89 -10.30
C ILE A 30 -8.58 -20.60 -10.08
N ASN A 31 -9.03 -19.95 -11.16
CA ASN A 31 -9.79 -18.71 -11.07
C ASN A 31 -11.13 -18.90 -10.33
N ASN A 32 -11.85 -19.98 -10.62
CA ASN A 32 -13.13 -20.26 -9.96
C ASN A 32 -12.96 -20.60 -8.48
N LEU A 33 -11.89 -21.30 -8.11
CA LEU A 33 -11.68 -21.77 -6.74
C LEU A 33 -11.07 -20.69 -5.84
N TYR A 34 -10.14 -19.90 -6.38
CA TYR A 34 -9.35 -18.96 -5.60
C TYR A 34 -9.54 -17.50 -6.01
N GLY A 35 -10.03 -17.20 -7.22
CA GLY A 35 -10.13 -15.83 -7.73
C GLY A 35 -10.92 -14.91 -6.81
N LYS A 36 -12.13 -15.34 -6.39
CA LYS A 36 -12.95 -14.56 -5.44
C LYS A 36 -12.29 -14.43 -4.07
N ALA A 37 -11.80 -15.52 -3.49
CA ALA A 37 -11.18 -15.50 -2.16
C ALA A 37 -9.92 -14.63 -2.11
N LEU A 38 -9.10 -14.66 -3.17
CA LEU A 38 -7.93 -13.80 -3.32
C LEU A 38 -8.31 -12.33 -3.49
N MET A 39 -9.35 -12.03 -4.29
CA MET A 39 -9.90 -10.68 -4.43
C MET A 39 -10.44 -10.14 -3.08
N ASP A 40 -11.22 -10.95 -2.37
CA ASP A 40 -11.79 -10.58 -1.07
C ASP A 40 -10.67 -10.27 -0.06
N GLU A 41 -9.64 -11.11 0.02
CA GLU A 41 -8.48 -10.89 0.89
C GLU A 41 -7.66 -9.66 0.47
N LEU A 42 -7.52 -9.41 -0.83
CA LEU A 42 -6.85 -8.23 -1.35
C LEU A 42 -7.59 -6.95 -0.93
N ILE A 43 -8.91 -6.91 -1.11
CA ILE A 43 -9.75 -5.79 -0.69
C ILE A 43 -9.63 -5.58 0.82
N LEU A 44 -9.73 -6.65 1.61
CA LEU A 44 -9.60 -6.60 3.08
C LEU A 44 -8.25 -5.99 3.52
N ARG A 45 -7.14 -6.37 2.87
CA ARG A 45 -5.82 -5.80 3.17
C ARG A 45 -5.71 -4.33 2.80
N LEU A 46 -6.31 -3.92 1.68
CA LEU A 46 -6.35 -2.51 1.28
C LEU A 46 -7.16 -1.68 2.29
N GLU A 47 -8.35 -2.14 2.68
CA GLU A 47 -9.17 -1.49 3.69
C GLU A 47 -8.42 -1.34 5.01
N LYS A 48 -7.76 -2.41 5.48
CA LYS A 48 -6.95 -2.40 6.70
C LYS A 48 -5.80 -1.40 6.61
N THR A 49 -5.11 -1.34 5.46
CA THR A 49 -3.99 -0.42 5.25
C THR A 49 -4.46 1.03 5.27
N ILE A 50 -5.57 1.34 4.61
CA ILE A 50 -6.17 2.67 4.60
C ILE A 50 -6.63 3.08 6.01
N ALA A 51 -7.28 2.17 6.74
CA ALA A 51 -7.74 2.43 8.10
C ALA A 51 -6.58 2.70 9.05
N GLN A 52 -5.49 1.94 8.94
CA GLN A 52 -4.28 2.13 9.72
C GLN A 52 -3.62 3.47 9.40
N PHE A 53 -3.42 3.78 8.12
CA PHE A 53 -2.88 5.08 7.69
C PHE A 53 -3.72 6.25 8.20
N HIS A 54 -5.04 6.15 8.14
CA HIS A 54 -5.95 7.18 8.65
C HIS A 54 -5.82 7.36 10.18
N LYS A 55 -5.68 6.26 10.93
CA LYS A 55 -5.44 6.30 12.37
C LYS A 55 -4.10 6.96 12.70
N ASP A 56 -3.06 6.63 11.96
CA ASP A 56 -1.72 7.17 12.16
C ASP A 56 -1.69 8.67 11.86
N LEU A 57 -2.33 9.11 10.77
CA LEU A 57 -2.51 10.53 10.47
C LEU A 57 -3.26 11.28 11.57
N LYS A 58 -4.36 10.72 12.08
CA LYS A 58 -5.10 11.33 13.18
C LYS A 58 -4.25 11.48 14.44
N THR A 59 -3.45 10.46 14.75
CA THR A 59 -2.55 10.46 15.90
C THR A 59 -1.48 11.53 15.74
N LEU A 60 -0.82 11.57 14.58
CA LEU A 60 0.18 12.59 14.26
C LEU A 60 -0.38 14.01 14.36
N ILE A 61 -1.57 14.25 13.79
CA ILE A 61 -2.21 15.57 13.86
C ILE A 61 -2.54 15.92 15.32
N ALA A 62 -3.04 14.97 16.12
CA ALA A 62 -3.34 15.20 17.53
C ALA A 62 -2.08 15.54 18.34
N GLU A 63 -0.97 14.85 18.09
CA GLU A 63 0.34 15.14 18.71
C GLU A 63 0.82 16.55 18.39
N ILE A 64 0.77 16.96 17.11
CA ILE A 64 1.12 18.32 16.68
C ILE A 64 0.19 19.35 17.33
N GLN A 65 -1.09 19.03 17.47
CA GLN A 65 -2.07 19.93 18.08
C GLN A 65 -2.01 19.96 19.61
N SER A 66 -1.24 19.07 20.24
CA SER A 66 -1.12 19.02 21.69
C SER A 66 -0.56 20.35 22.24
N PRO A 67 -1.08 20.82 23.39
CA PRO A 67 -0.60 22.05 24.00
C PRO A 67 0.89 21.99 24.34
N GLU A 68 1.41 20.81 24.69
CA GLU A 68 2.85 20.58 24.93
C GLU A 68 3.68 20.77 23.66
N ALA A 69 3.28 20.16 22.52
CA ALA A 69 3.97 20.37 21.25
C ALA A 69 3.89 21.84 20.81
N LYS A 70 2.72 22.48 20.95
CA LYS A 70 2.53 23.91 20.65
C LYS A 70 3.40 24.80 21.54
N GLN A 71 3.50 24.52 22.83
CA GLN A 71 4.34 25.24 23.78
C GLN A 71 5.83 25.05 23.46
N SER A 72 6.24 23.81 23.16
CA SER A 72 7.61 23.48 22.76
C SER A 72 8.03 24.21 21.48
N MET A 73 7.16 24.24 20.45
CA MET A 73 7.44 24.99 19.22
C MET A 73 7.48 26.51 19.46
N ARG A 74 6.63 27.04 20.34
CA ARG A 74 6.62 28.46 20.69
C ARG A 74 7.87 28.88 21.46
N SER A 75 8.38 28.02 22.35
CA SER A 75 9.63 28.24 23.07
C SER A 75 10.86 28.11 22.16
N ALA A 76 10.84 27.21 21.17
CA ALA A 76 11.92 27.09 20.19
C ALA A 76 12.05 28.32 19.28
N ASN A 77 10.94 29.03 19.01
CA ASN A 77 10.92 30.21 18.16
C ASN A 77 11.13 31.54 18.93
N SER A 78 11.24 31.50 20.26
CA SER A 78 11.46 32.67 21.13
C SER A 78 12.91 32.83 21.61
N VAL A 79 13.89 32.21 20.95
CA VAL A 79 15.29 32.58 21.12
C VAL A 79 15.45 33.99 20.56
N THR A 80 15.40 34.96 21.45
CA THR A 80 15.61 36.39 21.23
C THR A 80 16.86 36.64 20.37
N PRO A 81 16.82 37.59 19.41
CA PRO A 81 18.05 38.08 18.81
C PRO A 81 18.94 38.63 19.94
N GLU A 82 20.19 38.21 19.91
CA GLU A 82 21.28 38.73 20.74
C GLU A 82 21.20 40.27 20.79
N PRO A 83 21.25 40.91 21.97
CA PRO A 83 21.27 42.36 22.03
C PRO A 83 22.56 42.82 21.35
N ALA A 84 22.42 43.54 20.23
CA ALA A 84 23.52 44.23 19.59
C ALA A 84 24.23 45.09 20.64
N GLN A 85 25.49 44.73 20.93
CA GLN A 85 26.37 45.60 21.68
C GLN A 85 26.65 46.81 20.79
N GLU A 86 25.93 47.89 21.07
CA GLU A 86 26.19 49.20 20.51
C GLU A 86 27.53 49.66 21.08
N GLU A 87 28.63 49.42 20.36
CA GLU A 87 29.92 50.02 20.65
C GLU A 87 29.77 51.55 20.49
N THR A 88 29.50 52.23 21.60
CA THR A 88 29.72 53.68 21.67
C THR A 88 31.21 53.93 21.69
N HIS A 89 31.80 54.11 20.51
CA HIS A 89 33.10 54.75 20.33
C HIS A 89 32.91 56.23 20.71
N GLN A 90 33.32 56.61 21.93
CA GLN A 90 33.49 58.03 22.27
C GLN A 90 34.87 58.46 21.82
N ASP A 91 34.90 59.33 20.80
CA ASP A 91 36.02 60.23 20.53
C ASP A 91 36.29 61.09 21.76
N GLN A 92 37.47 60.93 22.37
CA GLN A 92 38.32 62.00 22.93
C GLN A 92 39.66 61.45 23.43
#